data_AF-A0A524EEW6-F1
#
_entry.id   AF-A0A524EEW6-F1
#
_cell.length_a   1.000
_cell.length_b   1.000
_cell.length_c   1.000
_cell.angle_alpha   90.00
_cell.angle_beta   90.00
_cell.angle_gamma   90.00
#
_symmetry.space_group_name_H-M   'P 1'
#
loop_
_entity.id
_entity.type
_entity.pdbx_description
1 polymer ?
#
loop_
_entity_poly.entity_id
_entity_poly.type
_entity_poly.pdbx_seq_one_letter_code
_entity_poly.pdbx_strand_id
1 'polypeptide(L)'
;MTLLTSLSDMLESSDKFFMIINNGILFFFFCVKYIFIFVLFMIALLTLTKLRGIYLVERLKKLDDNENQLKKPRLILVSVYIFLAIGIAANFFIYFLIWISFFLPPPLIYQILDIVNPEFYDLNRIKDYTKNEYEFERTIHLIFALVSFEAFLHLILTIWYLVNNNRSISNPRNVIGNLIWSLSCSIVFGFLTFAPFFL
;
A
#
# COMPACT_ATOMS: atom_id res chain seq x y z
N MET A 1 -40.89 -16.67 -21.18
CA MET A 1 -40.39 -15.43 -21.83
C MET A 1 -40.14 -14.33 -20.81
N THR A 2 -41.09 -14.04 -19.90
CA THR A 2 -40.97 -13.04 -18.81
C THR A 2 -39.87 -13.28 -17.77
N LEU A 3 -39.56 -14.54 -17.43
CA LEU A 3 -38.45 -14.87 -16.51
C LEU A 3 -37.06 -14.62 -17.12
N LEU A 4 -36.91 -14.88 -18.42
CA LEU A 4 -35.64 -14.73 -19.13
C LEU A 4 -35.29 -13.25 -19.34
N THR A 5 -36.30 -12.42 -19.61
CA THR A 5 -36.15 -10.96 -19.68
C THR A 5 -35.86 -10.35 -18.31
N SER A 6 -36.54 -10.81 -17.25
CA SER A 6 -36.26 -10.36 -15.89
C SER A 6 -34.81 -10.67 -15.47
N LEU A 7 -34.31 -11.87 -15.82
CA LEU A 7 -32.96 -12.30 -15.46
C LEU A 7 -31.89 -11.56 -16.28
N SER A 8 -32.13 -11.27 -17.57
CA SER A 8 -31.22 -10.43 -18.37
C SER A 8 -31.15 -9.00 -17.84
N ASP A 9 -32.29 -8.42 -17.45
CA ASP A 9 -32.34 -7.06 -16.90
C ASP A 9 -31.61 -6.96 -15.55
N MET A 10 -31.72 -8.00 -14.71
CA MET A 10 -30.98 -8.10 -13.45
C MET A 10 -29.46 -8.20 -13.67
N LEU A 11 -29.01 -9.00 -14.65
CA LEU A 11 -27.59 -9.11 -14.98
C LEU A 11 -27.03 -7.79 -15.53
N GLU A 12 -27.74 -7.14 -16.46
CA GLU A 12 -27.32 -5.85 -17.00
C GLU A 12 -27.26 -4.76 -15.92
N SER A 13 -28.24 -4.75 -15.00
CA SER A 13 -28.22 -3.84 -13.85
C SER A 13 -27.05 -4.12 -12.91
N SER A 14 -26.70 -5.39 -12.70
CA SER A 14 -25.57 -5.80 -11.86
C SER A 14 -24.23 -5.38 -12.48
N ASP A 15 -24.05 -5.59 -13.78
CA ASP A 15 -22.82 -5.19 -14.48
C ASP A 15 -22.64 -3.68 -14.49
N LYS A 16 -23.73 -2.90 -14.72
CA LYS A 16 -23.69 -1.44 -14.60
C LYS A 16 -23.30 -0.99 -13.20
N PHE A 17 -23.81 -1.66 -12.16
CA PHE A 17 -23.45 -1.36 -10.78
C PHE A 17 -21.97 -1.62 -10.50
N PHE A 18 -21.43 -2.76 -10.92
CA PHE A 18 -19.99 -3.07 -10.75
C PHE A 18 -19.10 -2.12 -11.56
N MET A 19 -19.50 -1.75 -12.77
CA MET A 19 -18.79 -0.75 -13.58
C MET A 19 -18.68 0.59 -12.85
N ILE A 20 -19.77 1.06 -12.22
CA ILE A 20 -19.77 2.31 -11.43
C ILE A 20 -18.82 2.18 -10.23
N ILE A 21 -18.85 1.05 -9.53
CA ILE A 21 -17.94 0.78 -8.41
C ILE A 21 -16.49 0.79 -8.87
N ASN A 22 -16.17 0.09 -9.96
CA ASN A 22 -14.81 -0.02 -10.48
C ASN A 22 -14.26 1.36 -10.83
N ASN A 23 -15.04 2.17 -11.56
CA ASN A 23 -14.67 3.55 -11.88
C ASN A 23 -14.49 4.40 -10.62
N GLY A 24 -15.35 4.22 -9.61
CA GLY A 24 -15.23 4.88 -8.31
C GLY A 24 -13.93 4.51 -7.59
N ILE A 25 -13.55 3.23 -7.58
CA ILE A 25 -12.32 2.75 -6.94
C ILE A 25 -11.08 3.24 -7.70
N LEU A 26 -11.10 3.24 -9.04
CA LEU A 26 -10.00 3.79 -9.84
C LEU A 26 -9.81 5.29 -9.58
N PHE A 27 -10.92 6.05 -9.54
CA PHE A 27 -10.87 7.47 -9.19
C PHE A 27 -10.36 7.69 -7.76
N PHE A 28 -10.73 6.80 -6.83
CA PHE A 28 -10.20 6.80 -5.48
C PHE A 28 -8.69 6.58 -5.47
N PHE A 29 -8.15 5.61 -6.23
CA PHE A 29 -6.71 5.39 -6.35
C PHE A 29 -5.96 6.62 -6.87
N PHE A 30 -6.51 7.27 -7.90
CA PHE A 30 -5.96 8.52 -8.42
C PHE A 30 -5.87 9.61 -7.34
N CYS A 31 -6.93 9.81 -6.54
CA CYS A 31 -6.92 10.76 -5.43
C CYS A 31 -5.94 10.35 -4.32
N VAL A 32 -5.95 9.07 -3.94
CA VAL A 32 -5.16 8.51 -2.86
C VAL A 32 -3.66 8.62 -3.12
N LYS A 33 -3.21 8.50 -4.37
CA LYS A 33 -1.81 8.73 -4.75
C LYS A 33 -1.30 10.08 -4.23
N TYR A 34 -2.04 11.17 -4.45
CA TYR A 34 -1.61 12.51 -4.03
C TYR A 34 -1.69 12.68 -2.50
N ILE A 35 -2.71 12.10 -1.87
CA ILE A 35 -2.80 12.05 -0.41
C ILE A 35 -1.61 11.29 0.16
N PHE A 36 -1.20 10.19 -0.46
CA PHE A 36 -0.08 9.38 -0.03
C PHE A 36 1.25 10.11 -0.16
N ILE A 37 1.47 10.80 -1.28
CA ILE A 37 2.63 11.70 -1.47
C ILE A 37 2.66 12.76 -0.35
N PHE A 38 1.52 13.38 -0.05
CA PHE A 38 1.42 14.36 1.03
C PHE A 38 1.75 13.76 2.40
N VAL A 39 1.25 12.56 2.71
CA VAL A 39 1.57 11.84 3.95
C VAL A 39 3.08 11.58 4.07
N LEU A 40 3.74 11.10 3.00
CA LEU A 40 5.19 10.87 3.00
C LEU A 40 5.98 12.16 3.26
N PHE A 41 5.58 13.27 2.63
CA PHE A 41 6.20 14.58 2.89
C PHE A 41 6.00 15.05 4.33
N MET A 42 4.78 14.92 4.86
CA MET A 42 4.49 15.30 6.25
C MET A 42 5.32 14.49 7.24
N ILE A 43 5.45 13.18 7.03
CA ILE A 43 6.29 12.30 7.85
C ILE A 43 7.76 12.73 7.79
N ALA A 44 8.28 13.03 6.59
CA ALA A 44 9.65 13.49 6.42
C ALA A 44 9.90 14.82 7.16
N LEU A 45 8.98 15.79 7.03
CA LEU A 45 9.06 17.10 7.70
C LEU A 45 9.00 16.97 9.23
N LEU A 46 8.07 16.15 9.76
CA LEU A 46 7.96 15.90 11.20
C LEU A 46 9.25 15.25 11.76
N THR A 47 9.88 14.37 10.99
CA THR A 47 11.12 13.73 11.42
C THR A 47 12.30 14.70 11.37
N LEU A 48 12.35 15.60 10.37
CA LEU A 48 13.39 16.61 10.21
C LEU A 48 13.31 17.69 11.29
N THR A 49 12.11 18.15 11.66
CA THR A 49 11.92 19.09 12.78
C THR A 49 12.37 18.49 14.11
N LYS A 50 12.06 17.20 14.35
CA LYS A 50 12.53 16.48 15.53
C LYS A 50 14.06 16.34 15.57
N LEU A 51 14.68 16.00 14.44
CA LEU A 51 16.14 15.92 14.31
C LEU A 51 16.81 17.26 14.60
N ARG A 52 16.26 18.37 14.08
CA ARG A 52 16.76 19.73 14.36
C ARG A 52 16.68 20.05 15.86
N GLY A 53 15.59 19.68 16.53
CA GLY A 53 15.43 19.85 17.97
C GLY A 53 16.48 19.06 18.78
N ILE A 54 16.69 17.79 18.43
CA ILE A 54 17.69 16.94 19.09
C ILE A 54 19.11 17.50 18.88
N TYR A 55 19.44 17.91 17.66
CA TYR A 55 20.74 18.50 17.34
C TYR A 55 21.01 19.80 18.10
N LEU A 56 20.00 20.66 18.24
CA LEU A 56 20.12 21.88 19.06
C LEU A 56 20.40 21.55 20.52
N VAL A 57 19.71 20.56 21.09
CA VAL A 57 19.90 20.13 22.47
C VAL A 57 21.29 19.50 22.69
N GLU A 58 21.75 18.64 21.77
CA GLU A 58 23.11 18.08 21.79
C GLU A 58 24.17 19.20 21.82
N ARG A 59 24.03 20.18 20.92
CA ARG A 59 24.97 21.31 20.81
C ARG A 59 24.98 22.18 22.07
N LEU A 60 23.82 22.41 22.68
CA LEU A 60 23.70 23.23 23.89
C LEU A 60 24.21 22.52 25.15
N LYS A 61 24.03 21.19 25.25
CA LYS A 61 24.38 20.42 26.45
C LYS A 61 25.75 19.74 26.40
N LYS A 62 26.49 19.82 25.28
CA LYS A 62 27.74 19.06 25.04
C LYS A 62 27.59 17.57 25.41
N LEU A 63 26.45 16.99 25.05
CA LEU A 63 26.22 15.56 25.27
C LEU A 63 27.14 14.75 24.36
N ASP A 64 27.72 13.68 24.90
CA ASP A 64 28.59 12.78 24.16
C ASP A 64 27.82 12.16 22.98
N ASP A 65 28.48 12.06 21.81
CA ASP A 65 27.88 11.60 20.53
C ASP A 65 27.31 10.16 20.64
N ASN A 66 27.70 9.41 21.68
CA ASN A 66 27.25 8.05 21.97
C ASN A 66 25.81 7.95 22.51
N GLU A 67 25.18 9.02 22.98
CA GLU A 67 23.81 8.95 23.54
C GLU A 67 22.69 8.91 22.48
N ASN A 68 22.98 9.29 21.22
CA ASN A 68 21.96 9.41 20.16
C ASN A 68 22.24 8.53 18.94
N GLN A 69 22.35 7.22 19.17
CA GLN A 69 22.54 6.20 18.13
C GLN A 69 21.43 6.20 17.04
N LEU A 70 20.24 6.77 17.33
CA LEU A 70 19.11 6.83 16.40
C LEU A 70 19.13 8.02 15.43
N LYS A 71 20.12 8.92 15.49
CA LYS A 71 20.25 10.06 14.59
C LYS A 71 20.51 9.65 13.14
N LYS A 72 21.42 8.69 12.91
CA LYS A 72 21.73 8.17 11.56
C LYS A 72 20.54 7.45 10.92
N PRO A 73 19.86 6.49 11.60
CA PRO A 73 18.65 5.87 11.07
C PRO A 73 17.55 6.85 10.69
N ARG A 74 17.33 7.91 11.49
CA ARG A 74 16.32 8.94 11.18
C ARG A 74 16.66 9.75 9.93
N LEU A 75 17.91 10.12 9.74
CA LEU A 75 18.34 10.83 8.54
C LEU A 75 18.15 9.96 7.29
N ILE A 76 18.52 8.67 7.36
CA ILE A 76 18.29 7.71 6.28
C ILE A 76 16.78 7.61 5.98
N LEU A 77 15.96 7.46 7.03
CA LEU A 77 14.50 7.35 6.88
C LEU A 77 13.88 8.60 6.21
N VAL A 78 14.29 9.80 6.62
CA VAL A 78 13.84 11.05 5.99
C VAL A 78 14.22 11.10 4.52
N SER A 79 15.47 10.78 4.19
CA SER A 79 15.94 10.75 2.80
C SER A 79 15.13 9.76 1.96
N VAL A 80 14.85 8.56 2.51
CA VAL A 80 14.02 7.55 1.84
C VAL A 80 12.61 8.07 1.62
N TYR A 81 11.94 8.67 2.61
CA TYR A 81 10.57 9.18 2.43
C TYR A 81 10.47 10.34 1.46
N ILE A 82 11.45 11.25 1.43
CA ILE A 82 11.50 12.33 0.42
C ILE A 82 11.69 11.74 -0.97
N PHE A 83 12.64 10.80 -1.13
CA PHE A 83 12.88 10.13 -2.40
C PHE A 83 11.64 9.38 -2.90
N LEU A 84 10.95 8.66 -2.01
CA LEU A 84 9.69 7.98 -2.31
C LEU A 84 8.60 8.97 -2.74
N ALA A 85 8.40 10.07 -1.99
CA ALA A 85 7.37 11.05 -2.29
C ALA A 85 7.59 11.71 -3.68
N ILE A 86 8.82 12.15 -3.96
CA ILE A 86 9.18 12.73 -5.26
C ILE A 86 9.06 11.69 -6.37
N GLY A 87 9.52 10.46 -6.12
CA GLY A 87 9.51 9.41 -7.11
C GLY A 87 8.11 8.93 -7.51
N ILE A 88 7.19 8.88 -6.54
CA ILE A 88 5.78 8.56 -6.78
C ILE A 88 5.10 9.74 -7.51
N ALA A 89 5.39 10.98 -7.12
CA ALA A 89 4.88 12.17 -7.80
C ALA A 89 5.31 12.24 -9.29
N ALA A 90 6.56 11.86 -9.57
CA ALA A 90 7.12 11.82 -10.92
C ALA A 90 6.80 10.53 -11.70
N ASN A 91 5.99 9.62 -11.15
CA ASN A 91 5.69 8.28 -11.69
C ASN A 91 6.87 7.32 -11.86
N PHE A 92 8.13 7.79 -11.90
CA PHE A 92 9.29 6.92 -12.12
C PHE A 92 9.37 5.81 -11.07
N PHE A 93 9.08 6.13 -9.80
CA PHE A 93 9.14 5.14 -8.74
C PHE A 93 7.98 4.14 -8.83
N ILE A 94 6.81 4.56 -9.32
CA ILE A 94 5.70 3.64 -9.58
C ILE A 94 6.09 2.63 -10.65
N TYR A 95 6.69 3.07 -11.76
CA TYR A 95 7.21 2.16 -12.79
C TYR A 95 8.27 1.21 -12.23
N PHE A 96 9.16 1.69 -11.36
CA PHE A 96 10.14 0.85 -10.68
C PHE A 96 9.48 -0.19 -9.76
N LEU A 97 8.43 0.16 -9.02
CA LEU A 97 7.67 -0.77 -8.20
C LEU A 97 6.96 -1.84 -9.05
N ILE A 98 6.32 -1.44 -10.16
CA ILE A 98 5.71 -2.38 -11.11
C ILE A 98 6.78 -3.33 -11.65
N TRP A 99 7.96 -2.83 -12.02
CA TRP A 99 9.06 -3.65 -12.51
C TRP A 99 9.55 -4.66 -11.46
N ILE A 100 9.74 -4.23 -10.21
CA ILE A 100 10.11 -5.12 -9.09
C ILE A 100 9.03 -6.17 -8.85
N SER A 101 7.76 -5.82 -8.99
CA SER A 101 6.64 -6.73 -8.74
C SER A 101 6.69 -8.00 -9.60
N PHE A 102 7.30 -7.95 -10.80
CA PHE A 102 7.50 -9.13 -11.65
C PHE A 102 8.45 -10.17 -11.07
N PHE A 103 9.34 -9.77 -10.16
CA PHE A 103 10.28 -10.67 -9.49
C PHE A 103 9.77 -11.14 -8.12
N LEU A 104 8.68 -10.54 -7.62
CA LEU A 104 8.07 -10.99 -6.36
C LEU A 104 7.20 -12.22 -6.61
N PRO A 105 7.06 -13.09 -5.60
CA PRO A 105 6.08 -14.15 -5.67
C PRO A 105 4.68 -13.55 -5.85
N PRO A 106 3.80 -14.20 -6.64
CA PRO A 106 2.43 -13.73 -6.79
C PRO A 106 1.74 -13.73 -5.41
N PRO A 107 0.76 -12.84 -5.19
CA PRO A 107 -0.06 -12.81 -3.98
C PRO A 107 -0.50 -14.22 -3.55
N LEU A 108 -0.34 -14.59 -2.27
CA LEU A 108 -0.75 -15.92 -1.81
C LEU A 108 -2.23 -16.19 -2.08
N ILE A 109 -3.08 -15.17 -2.07
CA ILE A 109 -4.51 -15.33 -2.38
C ILE A 109 -4.71 -15.92 -3.78
N TYR A 110 -3.89 -15.53 -4.76
CA TYR A 110 -3.94 -16.10 -6.10
C TYR A 110 -3.41 -17.53 -6.14
N GLN A 111 -2.39 -17.84 -5.35
CA GLN A 111 -1.86 -19.21 -5.23
C GLN A 111 -2.87 -20.15 -4.54
N ILE A 112 -3.59 -19.67 -3.53
CA ILE A 112 -4.66 -20.44 -2.85
C ILE A 112 -5.81 -20.70 -3.82
N LEU A 113 -6.22 -19.69 -4.59
CA LEU A 113 -7.28 -19.85 -5.59
C LEU A 113 -6.91 -20.94 -6.62
N ASP A 114 -5.65 -20.95 -7.08
CA ASP A 114 -5.15 -21.97 -8.01
C ASP A 114 -5.22 -23.39 -7.45
N ILE A 115 -5.00 -23.57 -6.14
CA ILE A 115 -5.06 -24.87 -5.48
C ILE A 115 -6.51 -25.34 -5.30
N VAL A 116 -7.42 -24.42 -4.96
CA VAL A 116 -8.80 -24.77 -4.58
C VAL A 116 -9.63 -25.14 -5.80
N ASN A 117 -9.45 -24.49 -6.96
CA ASN A 117 -10.22 -24.85 -8.15
C ASN A 117 -9.60 -24.36 -9.47
N PRO A 118 -8.76 -25.16 -10.15
CA PRO A 118 -8.11 -24.74 -11.39
C PRO A 118 -9.07 -24.59 -12.59
N GLU A 119 -10.29 -25.12 -12.53
CA GLU A 119 -11.22 -25.19 -13.68
C GLU A 119 -12.51 -24.34 -13.54
N PHE A 120 -12.88 -23.87 -12.35
CA PHE A 120 -14.25 -23.40 -12.08
C PHE A 120 -14.51 -21.92 -12.42
N TYR A 121 -13.45 -21.12 -12.47
CA TYR A 121 -13.38 -19.81 -13.10
C TYR A 121 -12.01 -19.77 -13.77
N ASP A 122 -11.87 -19.15 -14.94
CA ASP A 122 -10.54 -18.89 -15.50
C ASP A 122 -9.86 -17.86 -14.57
N LEU A 123 -9.27 -18.34 -13.47
CA LEU A 123 -8.73 -17.52 -12.38
C LEU A 123 -7.61 -16.60 -12.86
N ASN A 124 -7.05 -16.87 -14.04
CA ASN A 124 -6.13 -15.95 -14.73
C ASN A 124 -6.80 -14.62 -15.08
N ARG A 125 -8.13 -14.59 -15.26
CA ARG A 125 -8.91 -13.37 -15.44
C ARG A 125 -8.81 -12.53 -14.17
N ILE A 126 -9.23 -13.05 -13.02
CA ILE A 126 -9.22 -12.31 -11.73
C ILE A 126 -7.80 -11.80 -11.38
N LYS A 127 -6.75 -12.55 -11.75
CA LYS A 127 -5.35 -12.14 -11.53
C LYS A 127 -4.90 -10.97 -12.40
N ASP A 128 -5.46 -10.82 -13.60
CA ASP A 128 -5.06 -9.81 -14.57
C ASP A 128 -6.21 -8.85 -14.84
N TYR A 129 -6.13 -7.66 -14.25
CA TYR A 129 -7.11 -6.59 -14.41
C TYR A 129 -7.49 -6.33 -15.88
N THR A 130 -6.54 -6.46 -16.80
CA THR A 130 -6.73 -6.16 -18.23
C THR A 130 -7.40 -7.28 -19.02
N LYS A 131 -7.38 -8.51 -18.51
CA LYS A 131 -7.97 -9.70 -19.15
C LYS A 131 -9.35 -10.06 -18.60
N ASN A 132 -9.84 -9.33 -17.61
CA ASN A 132 -11.17 -9.52 -17.06
C ASN A 132 -12.26 -9.19 -18.09
N GLU A 133 -13.10 -10.18 -18.37
CA GLU A 133 -14.29 -10.04 -19.21
C GLU A 133 -15.48 -9.49 -18.41
N TYR A 134 -15.58 -9.84 -17.12
CA TYR A 134 -16.69 -9.42 -16.24
C TYR A 134 -16.29 -8.29 -15.29
N GLU A 135 -17.18 -7.32 -15.11
CA GLU A 135 -16.94 -6.18 -14.22
C GLU A 135 -16.82 -6.59 -12.74
N PHE A 136 -17.51 -7.65 -12.32
CA PHE A 136 -17.38 -8.21 -10.98
C PHE A 136 -15.95 -8.71 -10.67
N GLU A 137 -15.29 -9.36 -11.63
CA GLU A 137 -13.92 -9.86 -11.47
C GLU A 137 -12.92 -8.71 -11.30
N ARG A 138 -13.13 -7.62 -12.05
CA ARG A 138 -12.38 -6.36 -11.89
C ARG A 138 -12.57 -5.77 -10.50
N THR A 139 -13.79 -5.81 -9.96
CA THR A 139 -14.08 -5.34 -8.60
C THR A 139 -13.28 -6.13 -7.57
N ILE A 140 -13.24 -7.46 -7.67
CA ILE A 140 -12.44 -8.31 -6.76
C ILE A 140 -10.96 -7.92 -6.81
N HIS A 141 -10.40 -7.78 -8.02
CA HIS A 141 -9.00 -7.40 -8.19
C HIS A 141 -8.70 -6.02 -7.56
N LEU A 142 -9.58 -5.05 -7.77
CA LEU A 142 -9.46 -3.70 -7.21
C LEU A 142 -9.57 -3.71 -5.67
N ILE A 143 -10.42 -4.57 -5.10
CA ILE A 143 -10.49 -4.75 -3.63
C ILE A 143 -9.16 -5.30 -3.10
N PHE A 144 -8.57 -6.30 -3.76
CA PHE A 144 -7.26 -6.82 -3.35
C PHE A 144 -6.16 -5.75 -3.46
N ALA A 145 -6.20 -4.92 -4.50
CA ALA A 145 -5.32 -3.78 -4.63
C ALA A 145 -5.52 -2.76 -3.49
N LEU A 146 -6.75 -2.50 -3.04
CA LEU A 146 -7.01 -1.59 -1.90
C LEU A 146 -6.40 -2.11 -0.60
N VAL A 147 -6.60 -3.39 -0.30
CA VAL A 147 -6.03 -4.04 0.89
C VAL A 147 -4.49 -4.07 0.82
N SER A 148 -3.94 -4.32 -0.38
CA SER A 148 -2.50 -4.25 -0.64
C SER A 148 -1.94 -2.85 -0.34
N PHE A 149 -2.61 -1.79 -0.80
CA PHE A 149 -2.21 -0.41 -0.51
C PHE A 149 -2.31 -0.09 0.99
N GLU A 150 -3.40 -0.47 1.65
CA GLU A 150 -3.58 -0.26 3.09
C GLU A 150 -2.45 -0.92 3.89
N ALA A 151 -2.14 -2.18 3.58
CA ALA A 151 -1.07 -2.92 4.23
C ALA A 151 0.30 -2.24 4.04
N PHE A 152 0.59 -1.77 2.82
CA PHE A 152 1.83 -1.05 2.50
C PHE A 152 1.94 0.28 3.24
N LEU A 153 0.86 1.06 3.28
CA LEU A 153 0.79 2.31 4.04
C LEU A 153 1.02 2.07 5.54
N HIS A 154 0.35 1.06 6.09
CA HIS A 154 0.45 0.71 7.50
C HIS A 154 1.86 0.25 7.86
N LEU A 155 2.53 -0.50 6.98
CA LEU A 155 3.93 -0.91 7.14
C LEU A 155 4.86 0.31 7.20
N ILE A 156 4.72 1.26 6.26
CA ILE A 156 5.50 2.51 6.23
C ILE A 156 5.32 3.30 7.52
N LEU A 157 4.06 3.50 7.96
CA LEU A 157 3.75 4.24 9.19
C LEU A 157 4.31 3.55 10.44
N THR A 158 4.26 2.23 10.48
CA THR A 158 4.76 1.46 11.62
C THR A 158 6.29 1.53 11.72
N ILE A 159 7.00 1.47 10.60
CA ILE A 159 8.46 1.69 10.55
C ILE A 159 8.81 3.10 11.01
N TRP A 160 8.06 4.11 10.53
CA TRP A 160 8.27 5.48 10.98
C TRP A 160 8.08 5.62 12.49
N TYR A 161 7.00 5.06 13.04
CA TYR A 161 6.72 5.10 14.47
C TYR A 161 7.86 4.47 15.27
N LEU A 162 8.39 3.32 14.85
CA LEU A 162 9.50 2.64 15.52
C LEU A 162 10.78 3.49 15.58
N VAL A 163 11.18 4.08 14.45
CA VAL A 163 12.43 4.86 14.36
C VAL A 163 12.29 6.22 15.07
N ASN A 164 11.09 6.81 15.02
CA ASN A 164 10.86 8.14 15.56
C ASN A 164 10.57 8.13 17.07
N ASN A 165 10.17 7.01 17.67
CA ASN A 165 9.86 6.96 19.11
C ASN A 165 11.13 6.75 19.95
N ASN A 166 11.56 7.77 20.71
CA ASN A 166 12.97 7.93 21.10
C ASN A 166 13.31 7.52 22.54
N ARG A 167 12.63 6.55 23.17
CA ARG A 167 13.04 5.88 24.45
C ARG A 167 11.97 5.00 25.10
N SER A 168 10.71 5.10 24.69
CA SER A 168 9.64 4.25 25.22
C SER A 168 8.57 4.08 24.15
N ILE A 169 8.56 2.92 23.52
CA ILE A 169 7.36 2.50 22.80
C ILE A 169 6.32 2.24 23.89
N SER A 170 5.33 3.13 23.99
CA SER A 170 4.29 3.03 25.03
C SER A 170 3.57 1.68 25.03
N ASN A 171 3.46 1.05 23.85
CA ASN A 171 2.90 -0.28 23.71
C ASN A 171 3.61 -1.10 22.62
N PRO A 172 4.72 -1.79 22.94
CA PRO A 172 5.51 -2.53 21.96
C PRO A 172 4.76 -3.71 21.35
N ARG A 173 3.83 -4.31 22.09
CA ARG A 173 2.98 -5.41 21.59
C ARG A 173 2.10 -4.94 20.43
N ASN A 174 1.50 -3.77 20.54
CA ASN A 174 0.68 -3.22 19.46
C ASN A 174 1.52 -2.93 18.21
N VAL A 175 2.74 -2.41 18.37
CA VAL A 175 3.61 -2.12 17.21
C VAL A 175 4.05 -3.40 16.51
N ILE A 176 4.43 -4.43 17.28
CA ILE A 176 4.79 -5.74 16.72
C ILE A 176 3.56 -6.37 16.04
N GLY A 177 2.38 -6.30 16.67
CA GLY A 177 1.13 -6.76 16.08
C GLY A 177 0.82 -6.05 14.75
N ASN A 178 1.01 -4.74 14.69
CA ASN A 178 0.82 -3.93 13.47
C ASN A 178 1.82 -4.28 12.36
N LEU A 179 3.08 -4.56 12.72
CA LEU A 179 4.09 -5.06 11.77
C LEU A 179 3.70 -6.43 11.22
N ILE A 180 3.34 -7.37 12.09
CA ILE A 180 2.96 -8.73 11.69
C ILE A 180 1.70 -8.69 10.81
N TRP A 181 0.69 -7.91 11.20
CA TRP A 181 -0.51 -7.68 10.40
C TRP A 181 -0.16 -7.14 9.01
N SER A 182 0.56 -6.02 8.94
CA SER A 182 0.88 -5.38 7.66
C SER A 182 1.74 -6.27 6.75
N LEU A 183 2.72 -6.99 7.31
CA LEU A 183 3.51 -7.97 6.57
C LEU A 183 2.64 -9.13 6.08
N SER A 184 1.76 -9.67 6.93
CA SER A 184 0.91 -10.80 6.58
C SER A 184 -0.07 -10.41 5.47
N CYS A 185 -0.74 -9.26 5.58
CA CYS A 185 -1.61 -8.73 4.53
C CYS A 185 -0.85 -8.47 3.23
N SER A 186 0.37 -7.93 3.29
CA SER A 186 1.20 -7.70 2.11
C SER A 186 1.61 -9.01 1.43
N ILE A 187 1.83 -10.09 2.18
CA ILE A 187 2.11 -11.41 1.61
C ILE A 187 0.84 -12.00 0.98
N VAL A 188 -0.32 -11.87 1.65
CA VAL A 188 -1.59 -12.43 1.19
C VAL A 188 -2.10 -11.76 -0.07
N PHE A 189 -2.16 -10.43 -0.07
CA PHE A 189 -2.74 -9.62 -1.15
C PHE A 189 -1.70 -9.08 -2.14
N GLY A 190 -0.41 -9.32 -1.87
CA GLY A 190 0.73 -8.83 -2.65
C GLY A 190 1.25 -7.49 -2.14
N PHE A 191 2.56 -7.31 -2.18
CA PHE A 191 3.22 -6.09 -1.70
C PHE A 191 2.94 -4.87 -2.58
N LEU A 192 2.74 -5.08 -3.88
CA LEU A 192 2.73 -4.02 -4.90
C LEU A 192 1.55 -4.14 -5.88
N THR A 193 0.53 -4.92 -5.53
CA THR A 193 -0.68 -5.13 -6.37
C THR A 193 -1.40 -3.82 -6.66
N PHE A 194 -1.28 -2.83 -5.76
CA PHE A 194 -1.86 -1.50 -5.94
C PHE A 194 -1.08 -0.60 -6.92
N ALA A 195 0.20 -0.88 -7.18
CA ALA A 195 1.10 0.06 -7.85
C ALA A 195 0.62 0.50 -9.25
N PRO A 196 0.09 -0.38 -10.13
CA PRO A 196 -0.43 0.01 -11.44
C PRO A 196 -1.54 1.05 -11.37
N PHE A 197 -2.37 1.03 -10.33
CA PHE A 197 -3.53 1.92 -10.19
C PHE A 197 -3.16 3.34 -9.73
N PHE A 198 -1.88 3.59 -9.40
CA PHE A 198 -1.36 4.93 -9.14
C PHE A 198 -0.91 5.66 -10.41
N LEU A 199 -0.89 5.02 -11.58
CA LEU A 199 -0.63 5.69 -12.85
C LEU A 199 -1.90 6.39 -13.35
#